data_AF-A0A1W1CW12-F1
#
_entry.id   AF-A0A1W1CW12-F1
#
_cell.length_a   1.000
_cell.length_b   1.000
_cell.length_c   1.000
_cell.angle_alpha   90.00
_cell.angle_beta   90.00
_cell.angle_gamma   90.00
#
_symmetry.space_group_name_H-M   'P 1'
#
loop_
_entity.id
_entity.type
_entity.pdbx_description
1 polymer ?
#
loop_
_entity_poly.entity_id
_entity_poly.type
_entity_poly.pdbx_seq_one_letter_code
_entity_poly.pdbx_strand_id
1 'polypeptide(L)'
;MLSTEDTFKLNVLIANSIAIRIDTYKMCVYGLTSEGEEKELQLNHNDNHDKYITATQTLLLNKVLGTMGGYPSYLKRWSRMGEVSTKNLNELLMLGNIEAVIAVVNVKELNNDIIKKSWWCATNTDYQAEIGRYLLKKDYVVKTEIGKEIAQYLFEFLPFIEDTTELMDTIFLILNDDLLTTEQKQSLLKQGMRKSTILCGFLERNLVDSFAETAIKILKKINNEFVLYRVLNAIGKYYHHPMIMPLETIEKLQQQIENINTTDEKTRLFLAGVSEKLVVSEIAANTLAGSNIRKQLKPILEPIIKKLNEIKI
;
A
#
# COMPACT_ATOMS: atom_id res chain seq x y z
N MET A 1 8.29 35.38 -5.76
CA MET A 1 8.80 35.88 -4.46
C MET A 1 7.60 36.02 -3.55
N LEU A 2 7.73 35.68 -2.26
CA LEU A 2 6.63 35.82 -1.30
C LEU A 2 6.39 37.30 -0.99
N SER A 3 5.15 37.66 -0.69
CA SER A 3 4.86 38.99 -0.15
C SER A 3 5.50 39.15 1.24
N THR A 4 5.81 40.39 1.63
CA THR A 4 6.35 40.68 2.96
C THR A 4 5.38 40.25 4.06
N GLU A 5 4.08 40.44 3.83
CA GLU A 5 3.02 40.04 4.75
C GLU A 5 2.96 38.52 4.93
N ASP A 6 2.96 37.76 3.84
CA ASP A 6 2.94 36.29 3.91
C ASP A 6 4.23 35.76 4.53
N THR A 7 5.38 36.37 4.22
CA THR A 7 6.66 36.01 4.85
C THR A 7 6.60 36.18 6.37
N PHE A 8 6.02 37.29 6.86
CA PHE A 8 5.84 37.50 8.30
C PHE A 8 4.88 36.47 8.91
N LYS A 9 3.70 36.29 8.32
CA LYS A 9 2.68 35.35 8.81
C LYS A 9 3.21 33.90 8.81
N LEU A 10 3.95 33.49 7.78
CA LEU A 10 4.56 32.16 7.70
C LEU A 10 5.60 31.96 8.81
N ASN A 11 6.45 32.94 9.10
CA ASN A 11 7.40 32.84 10.22
C ASN A 11 6.69 32.67 11.57
N VAL A 12 5.57 33.36 11.79
CA VAL A 12 4.74 33.18 12.98
C VAL A 12 4.12 31.79 13.01
N LEU A 13 3.57 31.31 11.89
CA LEU A 13 3.00 29.96 11.79
C LEU A 13 4.05 28.89 12.13
N ILE A 14 5.24 28.98 11.53
CA ILE A 14 6.35 28.05 11.75
C ILE A 14 6.75 27.98 13.22
N ALA A 15 6.88 29.12 13.89
CA ALA A 15 7.29 29.17 15.29
C ALA A 15 6.28 28.51 16.26
N ASN A 16 5.01 28.38 15.84
CA ASN A 16 3.93 27.86 16.66
C ASN A 16 3.43 26.48 16.21
N SER A 17 4.12 25.82 15.28
CA SER A 17 3.70 24.54 14.70
C SER A 17 4.67 23.41 15.03
N ILE A 18 4.13 22.20 15.18
CA ILE A 18 4.86 20.93 15.32
C ILE A 18 4.86 20.12 14.03
N ALA A 19 4.02 20.48 13.06
CA ALA A 19 4.00 19.96 11.69
C ALA A 19 3.34 20.99 10.76
N ILE A 20 3.70 21.00 9.48
CA ILE A 20 3.18 21.92 8.47
C ILE A 20 2.79 21.15 7.22
N ARG A 21 1.63 21.48 6.64
CA ARG A 21 1.21 21.01 5.31
C ARG A 21 0.83 22.20 4.43
N ILE A 22 0.97 22.02 3.13
CA ILE A 22 0.56 22.99 2.12
C ILE A 22 -0.52 22.34 1.26
N ASP A 23 -1.70 22.95 1.23
CA ASP A 23 -2.77 22.61 0.29
C ASP A 23 -2.53 23.43 -0.99
N THR A 24 -1.97 22.78 -2.00
CA THR A 24 -1.57 23.42 -3.26
C THR A 24 -2.77 23.83 -4.12
N TYR A 25 -3.95 23.22 -3.89
CA TYR A 25 -5.17 23.57 -4.61
C TYR A 25 -5.83 24.82 -4.03
N LYS A 26 -5.89 24.90 -2.70
CA LYS A 26 -6.46 26.07 -2.00
C LYS A 26 -5.47 27.21 -1.83
N MET A 27 -4.20 26.98 -2.11
CA MET A 27 -3.11 27.92 -1.81
C MET A 27 -3.12 28.32 -0.33
N CYS A 28 -3.26 27.33 0.55
CA CYS A 28 -3.26 27.51 2.00
C CYS A 28 -2.11 26.74 2.65
N VAL A 29 -1.53 27.33 3.69
CA VAL A 29 -0.58 26.65 4.58
C VAL A 29 -1.26 26.42 5.92
N TYR A 30 -1.17 25.18 6.39
CA TYR A 30 -1.72 24.79 7.67
C TYR A 30 -0.57 24.43 8.61
N GLY A 31 -0.66 24.90 9.84
CA GLY A 31 0.24 24.57 10.94
C GLY A 31 -0.48 23.81 12.03
N LEU A 32 0.00 22.62 12.37
CA LEU A 32 -0.51 21.84 13.50
C LEU A 32 0.19 22.32 14.77
N THR A 33 -0.54 22.71 15.80
CA THR A 33 0.01 23.14 17.10
C THR A 33 0.27 21.95 18.04
N SER A 34 1.03 22.16 19.12
CA SER A 34 1.23 21.16 20.19
C SER A 34 -0.04 20.74 20.91
N GLU A 35 -1.07 21.58 20.87
CA GLU A 35 -2.39 21.32 21.46
C GLU A 35 -3.31 20.54 20.51
N GLY A 36 -2.88 20.31 19.26
CA GLY A 36 -3.65 19.61 18.24
C GLY A 36 -4.59 20.50 17.42
N GLU A 37 -4.54 21.82 17.62
CA GLU A 37 -5.29 22.79 16.80
C GLU A 37 -4.60 23.03 15.46
N GLU A 38 -5.40 23.22 14.41
CA GLU A 38 -4.95 23.58 13.07
C GLU A 38 -5.07 25.09 12.86
N LYS A 39 -3.95 25.74 12.54
CA LYS A 39 -3.90 27.16 12.17
C LYS A 39 -3.75 27.29 10.66
N GLU A 40 -4.68 28.01 10.04
CA GLU A 40 -4.70 28.24 8.60
C GLU A 40 -4.08 29.59 8.22
N LEU A 41 -3.37 29.61 7.10
CA LEU A 41 -2.81 30.80 6.46
C LEU A 41 -3.08 30.74 4.96
N GLN A 42 -3.98 31.59 4.47
CA GLN A 42 -4.22 31.79 3.05
C GLN A 42 -3.05 32.55 2.42
N LEU A 43 -2.50 32.01 1.32
CA LEU A 43 -1.41 32.62 0.58
C LEU A 43 -1.93 33.65 -0.44
N ASN A 44 -1.38 34.86 -0.39
CA ASN A 44 -1.68 35.97 -1.30
C ASN A 44 -0.74 35.89 -2.52
N HIS A 45 -1.18 35.17 -3.55
CA HIS A 45 -0.38 34.89 -4.74
C HIS A 45 -0.66 35.88 -5.87
N ASN A 46 0.39 36.27 -6.59
CA ASN A 46 0.28 37.02 -7.85
C ASN A 46 0.36 36.03 -9.01
N ASP A 47 -0.79 35.48 -9.42
CA ASP A 47 -1.09 34.63 -10.60
C ASP A 47 -0.24 33.37 -10.88
N ASN A 48 0.91 33.18 -10.25
CA ASN A 48 1.79 32.01 -10.46
C ASN A 48 1.88 31.15 -9.19
N HIS A 49 0.98 30.17 -9.09
CA HIS A 49 0.84 29.26 -7.94
C HIS A 49 2.11 28.47 -7.67
N ASP A 50 2.67 27.80 -8.69
CA ASP A 50 3.83 26.92 -8.53
C ASP A 50 5.07 27.64 -8.01
N LYS A 51 5.35 28.84 -8.54
CA LYS A 51 6.47 29.66 -8.06
C LYS A 51 6.25 30.12 -6.62
N TYR A 52 4.99 30.37 -6.25
CA TYR A 52 4.64 30.81 -4.90
C TYR A 52 4.76 29.66 -3.88
N ILE A 53 4.31 28.46 -4.24
CA ILE A 53 4.49 27.23 -3.46
C ILE A 53 5.99 26.94 -3.29
N THR A 54 6.77 27.00 -4.38
CA THR A 54 8.21 26.78 -4.33
C THR A 54 8.92 27.78 -3.40
N ALA A 55 8.51 29.06 -3.45
CA ALA A 55 9.04 30.09 -2.55
C ALA A 55 8.65 29.84 -1.09
N THR A 56 7.42 29.38 -0.84
CA THR A 56 6.93 28.99 0.49
C THR A 56 7.74 27.82 1.06
N GLN A 57 7.91 26.75 0.28
CA GLN A 57 8.71 25.59 0.67
C GLN A 57 10.18 25.95 0.90
N THR A 58 10.74 26.88 0.10
CA THR A 58 12.10 27.38 0.30
C THR A 58 12.24 28.15 1.62
N LEU A 59 11.24 28.95 2.00
CA LEU A 59 11.22 29.64 3.28
C LEU A 59 11.16 28.63 4.44
N LEU A 60 10.27 27.63 4.37
CA LEU A 60 10.14 26.56 5.36
C LEU A 60 11.46 25.81 5.54
N LEU A 61 12.07 25.36 4.43
CA LEU A 61 13.36 24.66 4.43
C LEU A 61 14.44 25.49 5.13
N ASN A 62 14.61 26.75 4.74
CA ASN A 62 15.64 27.62 5.30
C ASN A 62 15.40 27.90 6.80
N LYS A 63 14.14 27.98 7.22
CA LYS A 63 13.78 28.28 8.62
C LYS A 63 13.97 27.07 9.53
N VAL A 64 13.62 25.87 9.04
CA VAL A 64 13.66 24.63 9.83
C VAL A 64 15.06 24.04 9.86
N LEU A 65 15.76 24.00 8.72
CA LEU A 65 17.04 23.28 8.57
C LEU A 65 18.25 24.22 8.43
N GLY A 66 18.01 25.54 8.44
CA GLY A 66 19.04 26.55 8.19
C GLY A 66 19.37 26.75 6.72
N THR A 67 20.24 27.72 6.43
CA THR A 67 20.66 28.08 5.07
C THR A 67 21.69 27.09 4.50
N MET A 68 21.21 25.92 4.11
CA MET A 68 22.03 24.88 3.46
C MET A 68 21.64 24.73 1.98
N GLY A 69 22.12 25.64 1.12
CA GLY A 69 22.22 25.41 -0.33
C GLY A 69 20.93 25.28 -1.16
N GLY A 70 19.75 25.47 -0.56
CA GLY A 70 18.47 25.56 -1.26
C GLY A 70 17.82 24.24 -1.71
N TYR A 71 16.52 24.34 -2.01
CA TYR A 71 15.71 23.28 -2.61
C TYR A 71 15.97 23.18 -4.12
N PRO A 72 16.01 21.98 -4.78
CA PRO A 72 15.80 20.61 -4.28
C PRO A 72 17.11 19.85 -3.96
N SER A 73 18.27 20.52 -3.99
CA SER A 73 19.59 19.91 -3.76
C SER A 73 19.71 19.22 -2.40
N TYR A 74 18.97 19.69 -1.38
CA TYR A 74 18.95 19.12 -0.04
C TYR A 74 18.34 17.71 0.00
N LEU A 75 17.15 17.50 -0.58
CA LEU A 75 16.49 16.19 -0.62
C LEU A 75 17.35 15.12 -1.33
N LYS A 76 18.01 15.49 -2.44
CA LYS A 76 18.88 14.58 -3.19
C LYS A 76 20.14 14.16 -2.43
N ARG A 77 20.72 15.04 -1.60
CA ARG A 77 21.87 14.69 -0.75
C ARG A 77 21.45 13.82 0.43
N TRP A 78 20.25 14.05 0.94
CA TRP A 78 19.73 13.37 2.11
C TRP A 78 19.29 11.93 1.81
N SER A 79 18.65 11.69 0.64
CA SER A 79 18.41 10.33 0.10
C SER A 79 19.71 9.53 -0.09
N ARG A 80 20.85 10.20 -0.36
CA ARG A 80 22.18 9.57 -0.52
C ARG A 80 22.92 9.32 0.80
N MET A 81 22.53 9.97 1.90
CA MET A 81 23.14 9.76 3.22
C MET A 81 22.62 8.52 3.96
N GLY A 82 21.75 7.73 3.32
CA GLY A 82 21.56 6.30 3.64
C GLY A 82 20.73 5.98 4.87
N GLU A 83 20.48 6.93 5.77
CA GLU A 83 19.53 6.77 6.86
C GLU A 83 18.94 8.13 7.21
N VAL A 84 17.62 8.22 7.12
CA VAL A 84 16.88 9.20 7.93
C VAL A 84 17.22 8.90 9.38
N SER A 85 18.18 9.62 9.96
CA SER A 85 18.43 9.46 11.38
C SER A 85 17.13 9.84 12.09
N THR A 86 16.63 8.98 12.95
CA THR A 86 15.36 9.13 13.70
C THR A 86 15.25 10.47 14.46
N LYS A 87 16.36 11.18 14.62
CA LYS A 87 16.48 12.47 15.31
C LYS A 87 15.79 13.63 14.58
N ASN A 88 15.60 13.58 13.26
CA ASN A 88 15.12 14.74 12.48
C ASN A 88 13.72 14.56 11.88
N LEU A 89 12.95 13.54 12.32
CA LEU A 89 11.62 13.26 11.75
C LEU A 89 10.64 14.43 11.90
N ASN A 90 10.66 15.10 13.05
CA ASN A 90 9.82 16.27 13.30
C ASN A 90 10.16 17.44 12.37
N GLU A 91 11.45 17.68 12.11
CA GLU A 91 11.89 18.75 11.21
C GLU A 91 11.39 18.53 9.78
N LEU A 92 11.38 17.29 9.31
CA LEU A 92 10.88 16.95 7.97
C LEU A 92 9.39 17.22 7.82
N LEU A 93 8.61 16.95 8.86
CA LEU A 93 7.16 17.23 8.89
C LEU A 93 6.86 18.74 8.97
N MET A 94 7.86 19.59 9.22
CA MET A 94 7.73 21.05 9.19
C MET A 94 8.03 21.66 7.81
N LEU A 95 8.46 20.85 6.82
CA LEU A 95 8.90 21.37 5.52
C LEU A 95 7.76 21.73 4.57
N GLY A 96 6.50 21.36 4.88
CA GLY A 96 5.36 21.58 3.98
C GLY A 96 5.55 20.92 2.61
N ASN A 97 6.28 19.80 2.57
CA ASN A 97 6.65 19.09 1.36
C ASN A 97 6.30 17.61 1.50
N ILE A 98 5.50 17.11 0.55
CA ILE A 98 5.01 15.75 0.57
C ILE A 98 6.13 14.70 0.45
N GLU A 99 7.21 15.01 -0.29
CA GLU A 99 8.38 14.12 -0.40
C GLU A 99 9.08 13.92 0.95
N ALA A 100 9.06 14.96 1.81
CA ALA A 100 9.59 14.84 3.16
C ALA A 100 8.69 13.93 4.02
N VAL A 101 7.37 14.03 3.86
CA VAL A 101 6.41 13.13 4.53
C VAL A 101 6.61 11.68 4.06
N ILE A 102 6.75 11.45 2.75
CA ILE A 102 7.03 10.13 2.18
C ILE A 102 8.33 9.55 2.76
N ALA A 103 9.38 10.37 2.87
CA ALA A 103 10.63 9.93 3.47
C ALA A 103 10.47 9.56 4.96
N VAL A 104 9.67 10.31 5.73
CA VAL A 104 9.36 9.99 7.13
C VAL A 104 8.60 8.67 7.24
N VAL A 105 7.54 8.46 6.46
CA VAL A 105 6.72 7.23 6.58
C VAL A 105 7.44 5.99 6.07
N ASN A 106 8.52 6.12 5.30
CA ASN A 106 9.37 5.00 4.89
C ASN A 106 10.37 4.54 5.95
N VAL A 107 10.52 5.27 7.07
CA VAL A 107 11.32 4.82 8.20
C VAL A 107 10.71 3.56 8.82
N LYS A 108 11.57 2.61 9.21
CA LYS A 108 11.17 1.27 9.66
C LYS A 108 10.30 1.31 10.92
N GLU A 109 10.69 2.14 11.89
CA GLU A 109 10.02 2.26 13.18
C GLU A 109 9.65 3.73 13.45
N LEU A 110 8.38 3.94 13.76
CA LEU A 110 7.77 5.25 13.99
C LEU A 110 7.01 5.19 15.31
N ASN A 111 7.13 6.23 16.12
CA ASN A 111 6.27 6.38 17.29
C ASN A 111 4.87 6.90 16.87
N ASN A 112 3.90 6.77 17.76
CA ASN A 112 2.51 7.17 17.48
C ASN A 112 2.35 8.66 17.15
N ASP A 113 3.16 9.53 17.75
CA ASP A 113 3.12 10.96 17.50
C ASP A 113 3.54 11.29 16.06
N ILE A 114 4.62 10.69 15.57
CA ILE A 114 5.07 10.85 14.17
C ILE A 114 4.04 10.26 13.20
N ILE A 115 3.45 9.10 13.50
CA ILE A 115 2.39 8.51 12.66
C ILE A 115 1.21 9.49 12.50
N LYS A 116 0.73 10.05 13.62
CA LYS A 116 -0.37 11.02 13.62
C LYS A 116 -0.03 12.27 12.82
N LYS A 117 1.16 12.85 13.04
CA LYS A 117 1.61 14.04 12.31
C LYS A 117 1.81 13.77 10.82
N SER A 118 2.40 12.64 10.44
CA SER A 118 2.57 12.24 9.04
C SER A 118 1.23 12.07 8.33
N TRP A 119 0.27 11.42 8.99
CA TRP A 119 -1.08 11.28 8.43
C TRP A 119 -1.76 12.64 8.25
N TRP A 120 -1.68 13.51 9.27
CA TRP A 120 -2.20 14.88 9.18
C TRP A 120 -1.55 15.66 8.03
N CYS A 121 -0.22 15.59 7.88
CA CYS A 121 0.51 16.24 6.80
C CYS A 121 0.09 15.80 5.39
N ALA A 122 -0.42 14.57 5.26
CA ALA A 122 -0.86 14.01 3.98
C ALA A 122 -2.27 14.48 3.57
N THR A 123 -3.02 15.10 4.46
CA THR A 123 -4.43 15.50 4.22
C THR A 123 -4.58 16.45 3.04
N ASN A 124 -5.54 16.16 2.15
CA ASN A 124 -5.85 16.92 0.92
C ASN A 124 -4.67 17.00 -0.06
N THR A 125 -3.82 15.96 -0.09
CA THR A 125 -2.76 15.83 -1.08
C THR A 125 -3.04 14.64 -1.98
N ASP A 126 -2.54 14.67 -3.22
CA ASP A 126 -2.64 13.54 -4.16
C ASP A 126 -2.00 12.26 -3.62
N TYR A 127 -1.07 12.39 -2.66
CA TYR A 127 -0.32 11.28 -2.06
C TYR A 127 -0.98 10.73 -0.79
N GLN A 128 -2.15 11.24 -0.37
CA GLN A 128 -2.78 10.80 0.88
C GLN A 128 -3.04 9.29 0.90
N ALA A 129 -3.59 8.74 -0.18
CA ALA A 129 -3.81 7.30 -0.30
C ALA A 129 -2.49 6.50 -0.27
N GLU A 130 -1.45 6.98 -0.97
CA GLU A 130 -0.15 6.32 -1.00
C GLU A 130 0.52 6.30 0.38
N ILE A 131 0.51 7.44 1.09
CA ILE A 131 1.02 7.56 2.46
C ILE A 131 0.24 6.67 3.42
N GLY A 132 -1.09 6.63 3.27
CA GLY A 132 -1.94 5.72 4.03
C GLY A 132 -1.52 4.25 3.85
N ARG A 133 -1.24 3.84 2.61
CA ARG A 133 -0.72 2.48 2.32
C ARG A 133 0.66 2.24 2.96
N TYR A 134 1.59 3.20 2.91
CA TYR A 134 2.91 3.06 3.54
C TYR A 134 2.84 2.92 5.07
N LEU A 135 1.89 3.61 5.70
CA LEU A 135 1.64 3.52 7.12
C LEU A 135 1.00 2.16 7.48
N LEU A 136 -0.04 1.73 6.77
CA LEU A 136 -0.71 0.44 7.05
C LEU A 136 0.14 -0.80 6.72
N LYS A 137 1.21 -0.68 5.92
CA LYS A 137 2.19 -1.75 5.75
C LYS A 137 2.94 -2.11 7.03
N LYS A 138 2.88 -1.26 8.07
CA LYS A 138 3.52 -1.50 9.37
C LYS A 138 2.51 -2.11 10.34
N ASP A 139 2.78 -3.33 10.79
CA ASP A 139 1.84 -4.11 11.62
C ASP A 139 1.41 -3.40 12.91
N TYR A 140 2.28 -2.57 13.49
CA TYR A 140 1.95 -1.83 14.71
C TYR A 140 1.01 -0.64 14.46
N VAL A 141 0.94 -0.09 13.25
CA VAL A 141 0.02 1.01 12.90
C VAL A 141 -1.42 0.51 12.84
N VAL A 142 -1.62 -0.72 12.35
CA VAL A 142 -2.93 -1.39 12.23
C VAL A 142 -3.71 -1.39 13.55
N LYS A 143 -2.99 -1.43 14.68
CA LYS A 143 -3.56 -1.49 16.04
C LYS A 143 -3.84 -0.11 16.65
N THR A 144 -3.59 0.96 15.92
CA THR A 144 -3.77 2.34 16.41
C THR A 144 -5.07 2.93 15.88
N GLU A 145 -5.61 3.94 16.56
CA GLU A 145 -6.78 4.69 16.07
C GLU A 145 -6.49 5.37 14.72
N ILE A 146 -5.25 5.85 14.51
CA ILE A 146 -4.82 6.39 13.22
C ILE A 146 -4.87 5.31 12.13
N GLY A 147 -4.52 4.06 12.45
CA GLY A 147 -4.67 2.94 11.52
C GLY A 147 -6.12 2.78 11.04
N LYS A 148 -7.09 2.89 11.95
CA LYS A 148 -8.52 2.84 11.62
C LYS A 148 -8.96 4.02 10.76
N GLU A 149 -8.52 5.24 11.10
CA GLU A 149 -8.79 6.43 10.28
C GLU A 149 -8.25 6.28 8.85
N ILE A 150 -7.01 5.80 8.71
CA ILE A 150 -6.40 5.54 7.39
C ILE A 150 -7.19 4.47 6.62
N ALA A 151 -7.57 3.38 7.29
CA ALA A 151 -8.35 2.31 6.65
C ALA A 151 -9.72 2.78 6.18
N GLN A 152 -10.39 3.62 6.96
CA GLN A 152 -11.66 4.23 6.59
C GLN A 152 -11.50 5.13 5.36
N TYR A 153 -10.49 6.00 5.35
CA TYR A 153 -10.18 6.84 4.19
C TYR A 153 -9.91 5.98 2.94
N LEU A 154 -9.06 4.96 3.05
CA LEU A 154 -8.71 4.08 1.93
C LEU A 154 -9.91 3.27 1.43
N PHE A 155 -10.82 2.86 2.32
CA PHE A 155 -12.05 2.17 1.95
C PHE A 155 -12.97 3.06 1.10
N GLU A 156 -13.14 4.33 1.49
CA GLU A 156 -13.88 5.33 0.72
C GLU A 156 -13.16 5.68 -0.60
N PHE A 157 -11.83 5.60 -0.61
CA PHE A 157 -11.00 5.88 -1.77
C PHE A 157 -10.97 4.75 -2.81
N LEU A 158 -11.36 3.51 -2.46
CA LEU A 158 -11.33 2.35 -3.37
C LEU A 158 -11.90 2.59 -4.77
N PRO A 159 -13.05 3.29 -4.96
CA PRO A 159 -13.61 3.52 -6.29
C PRO A 159 -12.74 4.36 -7.22
N PHE A 160 -11.80 5.14 -6.67
CA PHE A 160 -10.90 6.03 -7.41
C PHE A 160 -9.57 5.36 -7.76
N ILE A 161 -9.31 4.14 -7.29
CA ILE A 161 -8.09 3.40 -7.62
C ILE A 161 -8.25 2.73 -8.99
N GLU A 162 -7.48 3.21 -9.97
CA GLU A 162 -7.49 2.67 -11.34
C GLU A 162 -6.53 1.48 -11.49
N ASP A 163 -5.35 1.55 -10.87
CA ASP A 163 -4.35 0.49 -10.96
C ASP A 163 -4.80 -0.78 -10.20
N THR A 164 -4.69 -1.93 -10.88
CA THR A 164 -5.17 -3.20 -10.33
C THR A 164 -4.32 -3.67 -9.17
N THR A 165 -3.01 -3.42 -9.19
CA THR A 165 -2.08 -3.83 -8.14
C THR A 165 -2.28 -2.98 -6.91
N GLU A 166 -2.39 -1.65 -7.07
CA GLU A 166 -2.73 -0.74 -5.97
C GLU A 166 -4.09 -1.08 -5.35
N LEU A 167 -5.08 -1.44 -6.15
CA LEU A 167 -6.39 -1.85 -5.64
C LEU A 167 -6.27 -3.12 -4.80
N MET A 168 -5.53 -4.13 -5.26
CA MET A 168 -5.30 -5.36 -4.46
C MET A 168 -4.55 -5.08 -3.18
N ASP A 169 -3.46 -4.31 -3.25
CA ASP A 169 -2.65 -3.97 -2.08
C ASP A 169 -3.48 -3.18 -1.06
N THR A 170 -4.29 -2.22 -1.52
CA THR A 170 -5.17 -1.45 -0.66
C THR A 170 -6.20 -2.35 0.03
N ILE A 171 -6.88 -3.22 -0.72
CA ILE A 171 -7.86 -4.16 -0.17
C ILE A 171 -7.18 -5.09 0.84
N PHE A 172 -6.01 -5.63 0.51
CA PHE A 172 -5.26 -6.47 1.43
C PHE A 172 -4.92 -5.74 2.72
N LEU A 173 -4.50 -4.47 2.66
CA LEU A 173 -4.16 -3.66 3.83
C LEU A 173 -5.37 -3.36 4.72
N ILE A 174 -6.47 -2.88 4.16
CA ILE A 174 -7.66 -2.48 4.94
C ILE A 174 -8.44 -3.67 5.51
N LEU A 175 -8.29 -4.87 4.95
CA LEU A 175 -8.90 -6.08 5.49
C LEU A 175 -8.18 -6.65 6.73
N ASN A 176 -7.09 -6.02 7.18
CA ASN A 176 -6.33 -6.48 8.35
C ASN A 176 -7.11 -6.25 9.66
N ASP A 177 -7.02 -7.20 10.58
CA ASP A 177 -7.60 -7.14 11.93
C ASP A 177 -9.02 -6.53 11.97
N ASP A 178 -9.25 -5.53 12.82
CA ASP A 178 -10.49 -4.82 13.06
C ASP A 178 -10.54 -3.44 12.37
N LEU A 179 -9.66 -3.18 11.40
CA LEU A 179 -9.62 -1.92 10.65
C LEU A 179 -10.93 -1.58 9.93
N LEU A 180 -11.64 -2.60 9.47
CA LEU A 180 -12.97 -2.47 8.90
C LEU A 180 -14.00 -3.22 9.73
N THR A 181 -15.18 -2.62 9.85
CA THR A 181 -16.34 -3.25 10.47
C THR A 181 -16.81 -4.47 9.66
N THR A 182 -17.52 -5.37 10.33
CA THR A 182 -18.13 -6.54 9.67
C THR A 182 -19.04 -6.14 8.51
N GLU A 183 -19.80 -5.05 8.66
CA GLU A 183 -20.70 -4.54 7.63
C GLU A 183 -19.95 -4.05 6.38
N GLN A 184 -18.84 -3.33 6.57
CA GLN A 184 -17.96 -2.91 5.48
C GLN A 184 -17.32 -4.10 4.76
N LYS A 185 -16.82 -5.08 5.51
CA LYS A 185 -16.26 -6.32 4.95
C LYS A 185 -17.31 -7.06 4.12
N GLN A 186 -18.55 -7.19 4.62
CA GLN A 186 -19.64 -7.83 3.88
C GLN A 186 -20.02 -7.06 2.61
N SER A 187 -20.10 -5.73 2.68
CA SER A 187 -20.38 -4.87 1.52
C SER A 187 -19.31 -5.05 0.43
N LEU A 188 -18.03 -5.03 0.83
CA LEU A 188 -16.91 -5.20 -0.08
C LEU A 188 -16.86 -6.61 -0.69
N LEU A 189 -17.15 -7.65 0.10
CA LEU A 189 -17.22 -9.03 -0.39
C LEU A 189 -18.32 -9.21 -1.44
N LYS A 190 -19.51 -8.60 -1.24
CA LYS A 190 -20.60 -8.60 -2.24
C LYS A 190 -20.15 -7.98 -3.56
N GLN A 191 -19.38 -6.89 -3.53
CA GLN A 191 -18.80 -6.29 -4.74
C GLN A 191 -17.78 -7.24 -5.39
N GLY A 192 -16.96 -7.92 -4.59
CA GLY A 192 -15.97 -8.87 -5.09
C GLY A 192 -16.55 -10.05 -5.85
N MET A 193 -17.80 -10.44 -5.61
CA MET A 193 -18.46 -11.50 -6.39
C MET A 193 -18.44 -11.25 -7.91
N ARG A 194 -18.30 -9.98 -8.33
CA ARG A 194 -18.19 -9.55 -9.73
C ARG A 194 -16.75 -9.17 -10.15
N LYS A 195 -15.84 -8.93 -9.20
CA LYS A 195 -14.46 -8.45 -9.43
C LYS A 195 -13.43 -9.36 -8.74
N SER A 196 -12.71 -10.16 -9.53
CA SER A 196 -11.70 -11.10 -9.03
C SER A 196 -10.62 -10.44 -8.17
N THR A 197 -10.26 -9.19 -8.47
CA THR A 197 -9.29 -8.37 -7.71
C THR A 197 -9.68 -8.23 -6.24
N ILE A 198 -10.97 -7.98 -5.96
CA ILE A 198 -11.46 -7.84 -4.58
C ILE A 198 -11.47 -9.20 -3.89
N LEU A 199 -11.99 -10.24 -4.57
CA LEU A 199 -12.01 -11.61 -4.00
C LEU A 199 -10.60 -12.13 -3.68
N CYS A 200 -9.59 -11.73 -4.47
CA CYS A 200 -8.20 -12.05 -4.22
C CYS A 200 -7.75 -11.57 -2.83
N GLY A 201 -8.04 -10.32 -2.48
CA GLY A 201 -7.72 -9.77 -1.15
C GLY A 201 -8.42 -10.50 0.00
N PHE A 202 -9.69 -10.90 -0.17
CA PHE A 202 -10.40 -11.72 0.82
C PHE A 202 -9.82 -13.13 0.95
N LEU A 203 -9.43 -13.75 -0.16
CA LEU A 203 -8.78 -15.06 -0.19
C LEU A 203 -7.45 -15.02 0.57
N GLU A 204 -6.61 -14.03 0.30
CA GLU A 204 -5.31 -13.84 0.96
C GLU A 204 -5.41 -13.62 2.47
N ARG A 205 -6.49 -12.96 2.92
CA ARG A 205 -6.78 -12.74 4.33
C ARG A 205 -7.53 -13.88 4.99
N ASN A 206 -7.86 -14.93 4.23
CA ASN A 206 -8.68 -16.06 4.68
C ASN A 206 -10.02 -15.60 5.30
N LEU A 207 -10.66 -14.60 4.67
CA LEU A 207 -11.94 -14.02 5.09
C LEU A 207 -13.09 -14.48 4.16
N VAL A 208 -13.01 -15.71 3.68
CA VAL A 208 -13.97 -16.32 2.75
C VAL A 208 -14.55 -17.59 3.37
N ASP A 209 -15.80 -17.90 3.06
CA ASP A 209 -16.49 -19.07 3.63
C ASP A 209 -15.79 -20.39 3.26
N SER A 210 -15.34 -20.50 2.00
CA SER A 210 -14.56 -21.63 1.52
C SER A 210 -13.37 -21.16 0.68
N PHE A 211 -12.17 -21.41 1.20
CA PHE A 211 -10.91 -21.05 0.56
C PHE A 211 -10.78 -21.72 -0.81
N ALA A 212 -10.94 -23.06 -0.86
CA ALA A 212 -10.78 -23.83 -2.10
C ALA A 212 -11.80 -23.43 -3.17
N GLU A 213 -13.07 -23.25 -2.80
CA GLU A 213 -14.12 -22.82 -3.74
C GLU A 213 -13.84 -21.43 -4.31
N THR A 214 -13.40 -20.50 -3.45
CA THR A 214 -13.09 -19.13 -3.87
C THR A 214 -11.86 -19.10 -4.78
N ALA A 215 -10.80 -19.84 -4.44
CA ALA A 215 -9.62 -19.97 -5.29
C ALA A 215 -10.00 -20.53 -6.67
N ILE A 216 -10.77 -21.62 -6.74
CA ILE A 216 -11.25 -22.21 -8.00
C ILE A 216 -12.07 -21.17 -8.80
N LYS A 217 -12.96 -20.43 -8.14
CA LYS A 217 -13.80 -19.42 -8.79
C LYS A 217 -12.96 -18.33 -9.44
N ILE A 218 -11.89 -17.86 -8.77
CA ILE A 218 -10.99 -16.85 -9.32
C ILE A 218 -10.19 -17.44 -10.49
N LEU A 219 -9.55 -18.61 -10.31
CA LEU A 219 -8.73 -19.25 -11.35
C LEU A 219 -9.53 -19.54 -12.64
N LYS A 220 -10.79 -19.94 -12.54
CA LYS A 220 -11.66 -20.16 -13.72
C LYS A 220 -11.95 -18.88 -14.52
N LYS A 221 -11.92 -17.72 -13.87
CA LYS A 221 -12.23 -16.40 -14.47
C LYS A 221 -11.00 -15.51 -14.62
N ILE A 222 -9.80 -16.06 -14.45
CA ILE A 222 -8.58 -15.26 -14.44
C ILE A 222 -8.30 -14.61 -15.79
N ASN A 223 -7.96 -13.32 -15.74
CA ASN A 223 -7.64 -12.50 -16.91
C ASN A 223 -6.59 -11.42 -16.63
N ASN A 224 -5.99 -11.43 -15.44
CA ASN A 224 -4.97 -10.49 -15.01
C ASN A 224 -3.85 -11.27 -14.32
N GLU A 225 -2.60 -11.00 -14.69
CA GLU A 225 -1.44 -11.75 -14.20
C GLU A 225 -1.17 -11.51 -12.71
N PHE A 226 -1.34 -10.28 -12.22
CA PHE A 226 -1.08 -9.95 -10.82
C PHE A 226 -2.09 -10.61 -9.89
N VAL A 227 -3.37 -10.68 -10.30
CA VAL A 227 -4.39 -11.46 -9.59
C VAL A 227 -4.01 -12.94 -9.59
N LEU A 228 -3.45 -13.46 -10.69
CA LEU A 228 -3.04 -14.86 -10.77
C LEU A 228 -1.89 -15.16 -9.79
N TYR A 229 -0.83 -14.36 -9.83
CA TYR A 229 0.33 -14.49 -8.94
C TYR A 229 -0.10 -14.52 -7.47
N ARG A 230 -0.92 -13.54 -7.08
CA ARG A 230 -1.44 -13.43 -5.72
C ARG A 230 -2.29 -14.61 -5.29
N VAL A 231 -3.20 -15.10 -6.15
CA VAL A 231 -4.01 -16.29 -5.83
C VAL A 231 -3.15 -17.54 -5.69
N LEU A 232 -2.17 -17.75 -6.57
CA LEU A 232 -1.26 -18.90 -6.47
C LEU A 232 -0.44 -18.85 -5.19
N ASN A 233 0.12 -17.69 -4.85
CA ASN A 233 0.86 -17.50 -3.60
C ASN A 233 -0.06 -17.67 -2.36
N ALA A 234 -1.31 -17.22 -2.44
CA ALA A 234 -2.30 -17.43 -1.37
C ALA A 234 -2.58 -18.92 -1.16
N ILE A 235 -2.72 -19.71 -2.24
CA ILE A 235 -2.90 -21.17 -2.15
C ILE A 235 -1.71 -21.82 -1.44
N GLY A 236 -0.48 -21.55 -1.89
CA GLY A 236 0.72 -22.10 -1.27
C GLY A 236 0.85 -21.71 0.20
N LYS A 237 0.56 -20.45 0.53
CA LYS A 237 0.58 -19.97 1.92
C LYS A 237 -0.48 -20.63 2.79
N TYR A 238 -1.69 -20.85 2.27
CA TYR A 238 -2.80 -21.45 3.02
C TYR A 238 -2.53 -22.92 3.36
N TYR A 239 -1.98 -23.68 2.43
CA TYR A 239 -1.65 -25.10 2.62
C TYR A 239 -0.22 -25.34 3.12
N HIS A 240 0.52 -24.28 3.48
CA HIS A 240 1.93 -24.29 3.80
C HIS A 240 2.40 -25.54 4.54
N HIS A 241 3.51 -26.13 4.09
CA HIS A 241 4.15 -27.26 4.73
C HIS A 241 5.67 -27.08 4.77
N PRO A 242 6.35 -27.31 5.91
CA PRO A 242 7.80 -27.04 6.04
C PRO A 242 8.70 -27.83 5.07
N MET A 243 8.24 -29.00 4.61
CA MET A 243 9.01 -29.86 3.71
C MET A 243 8.78 -29.55 2.22
N ILE A 244 7.82 -28.67 1.90
CA ILE A 244 7.48 -28.31 0.52
C ILE A 244 8.01 -26.92 0.21
N MET A 245 8.66 -26.80 -0.94
CA MET A 245 9.19 -25.53 -1.42
C MET A 245 8.53 -25.18 -2.75
N PRO A 246 8.24 -23.90 -3.01
CA PRO A 246 7.69 -23.52 -4.30
C PRO A 246 8.70 -23.67 -5.44
N LEU A 247 8.32 -24.40 -6.49
CA LEU A 247 9.14 -24.76 -7.66
C LEU A 247 8.55 -24.16 -8.96
N GLU A 248 9.34 -24.20 -10.03
CA GLU A 248 9.03 -23.54 -11.32
C GLU A 248 8.11 -24.36 -12.23
N THR A 249 8.01 -25.67 -12.02
CA THR A 249 7.18 -26.54 -12.86
C THR A 249 6.37 -27.54 -12.05
N ILE A 250 5.24 -27.98 -12.62
CA ILE A 250 4.34 -28.95 -12.01
C ILE A 250 5.04 -30.30 -11.82
N GLU A 251 5.90 -30.70 -12.76
CA GLU A 251 6.62 -31.98 -12.72
C GLU A 251 7.61 -32.01 -11.56
N LYS A 252 8.40 -30.94 -11.37
CA LYS A 252 9.33 -30.82 -10.23
C LYS A 252 8.57 -30.85 -8.91
N LEU A 253 7.42 -30.19 -8.84
CA LEU A 253 6.55 -30.19 -7.66
C LEU A 253 5.96 -31.59 -7.36
N GLN A 254 5.57 -32.33 -8.40
CA GLN A 254 5.09 -33.71 -8.26
C GLN A 254 6.19 -34.66 -7.79
N GLN A 255 7.41 -34.51 -8.29
CA GLN A 255 8.57 -35.29 -7.84
C GLN A 255 8.86 -35.07 -6.35
N GLN A 256 8.70 -33.85 -5.84
CA GLN A 256 8.90 -33.54 -4.42
C GLN A 256 7.96 -34.33 -3.50
N ILE A 257 6.78 -34.72 -3.99
CA ILE A 257 5.74 -35.40 -3.22
C ILE A 257 5.54 -36.87 -3.58
N GLU A 258 6.40 -37.43 -4.44
CA GLU A 258 6.21 -38.77 -5.02
C GLU A 258 6.17 -39.88 -3.95
N ASN A 259 7.02 -39.75 -2.93
CA ASN A 259 7.22 -40.74 -1.87
C ASN A 259 6.17 -40.71 -0.74
N ILE A 260 5.16 -39.83 -0.79
CA ILE A 260 4.09 -39.80 0.24
C ILE A 260 3.04 -40.89 -0.02
N ASN A 261 2.65 -41.62 1.02
CA ASN A 261 1.80 -42.80 0.88
C ASN A 261 0.30 -42.48 0.76
N THR A 262 -0.17 -41.35 1.31
CA THR A 262 -1.60 -41.04 1.35
C THR A 262 -2.00 -39.99 0.29
N THR A 263 -3.13 -40.22 -0.37
CA THR A 263 -3.64 -39.35 -1.44
C THR A 263 -3.99 -37.95 -0.93
N ASP A 264 -4.62 -37.85 0.24
CA ASP A 264 -5.06 -36.58 0.83
C ASP A 264 -3.85 -35.71 1.24
N GLU A 265 -2.83 -36.33 1.82
CA GLU A 265 -1.59 -35.65 2.17
C GLU A 265 -0.84 -35.22 0.90
N LYS A 266 -0.75 -36.07 -0.12
CA LYS A 266 -0.21 -35.70 -1.43
C LYS A 266 -0.93 -34.48 -2.02
N THR A 267 -2.25 -34.42 -1.91
CA THR A 267 -3.04 -33.30 -2.44
C THR A 267 -2.77 -32.01 -1.66
N ARG A 268 -2.71 -32.04 -0.33
CA ARG A 268 -2.34 -30.88 0.49
C ARG A 268 -0.90 -30.42 0.23
N LEU A 269 0.05 -31.34 0.17
CA LEU A 269 1.46 -31.05 -0.09
C LEU A 269 1.69 -30.50 -1.50
N PHE A 270 0.96 -31.00 -2.51
CA PHE A 270 0.98 -30.40 -3.84
C PHE A 270 0.56 -28.92 -3.78
N LEU A 271 -0.57 -28.63 -3.12
CA LEU A 271 -1.07 -27.25 -3.02
C LEU A 271 -0.14 -26.35 -2.20
N ALA A 272 0.58 -26.89 -1.21
CA ALA A 272 1.57 -26.15 -0.43
C ALA A 272 2.73 -25.59 -1.27
N GLY A 273 3.07 -26.22 -2.39
CA GLY A 273 4.13 -25.77 -3.30
C GLY A 273 3.63 -24.87 -4.45
N VAL A 274 2.33 -24.60 -4.52
CA VAL A 274 1.77 -23.69 -5.54
C VAL A 274 2.25 -22.26 -5.26
N SER A 275 2.76 -21.60 -6.29
CA SER A 275 3.16 -20.19 -6.24
C SER A 275 3.19 -19.59 -7.65
N GLU A 276 3.39 -18.28 -7.74
CA GLU A 276 3.62 -17.58 -9.01
C GLU A 276 4.77 -18.17 -9.85
N LYS A 277 5.77 -18.82 -9.22
CA LYS A 277 6.92 -19.41 -9.92
C LYS A 277 6.52 -20.41 -11.00
N LEU A 278 5.35 -21.05 -10.86
CA LEU A 278 4.81 -22.00 -11.84
C LEU A 278 4.40 -21.34 -13.16
N VAL A 279 4.18 -20.03 -13.18
CA VAL A 279 3.59 -19.31 -14.31
C VAL A 279 4.42 -18.12 -14.81
N VAL A 280 5.34 -17.59 -14.00
CA VAL A 280 6.15 -16.39 -14.34
C VAL A 280 6.93 -16.57 -15.64
N SER A 281 7.62 -17.69 -15.82
CA SER A 281 8.42 -17.95 -17.04
C SER A 281 7.54 -18.01 -18.30
N GLU A 282 6.39 -18.68 -18.21
CA GLU A 282 5.45 -18.85 -19.32
C GLU A 282 4.76 -17.52 -19.69
N ILE A 283 4.39 -16.71 -18.69
CA ILE A 283 3.81 -15.38 -18.92
C ILE A 283 4.82 -14.44 -19.54
N ALA A 284 6.06 -14.41 -19.03
CA ALA A 284 7.13 -13.56 -19.56
C ALA A 284 7.51 -13.96 -21.00
N ALA A 285 7.60 -15.25 -21.30
CA ALA A 285 7.95 -15.73 -22.64
C ALA A 285 6.89 -15.40 -23.70
N ASN A 286 5.61 -15.43 -23.32
CA ASN A 286 4.49 -15.29 -24.28
C ASN A 286 3.75 -13.95 -24.17
N THR A 287 4.20 -13.04 -23.30
CA THR A 287 3.57 -11.72 -23.04
C THR A 287 2.06 -11.86 -22.79
N LEU A 288 1.69 -12.79 -21.91
CA LEU A 288 0.30 -13.20 -21.74
C LEU A 288 -0.54 -12.13 -21.06
N ALA A 289 -1.64 -11.74 -21.71
CA ALA A 289 -2.60 -10.80 -21.16
C ALA A 289 -4.05 -11.25 -21.36
N GLY A 290 -4.94 -10.79 -20.49
CA GLY A 290 -6.38 -10.98 -20.64
C GLY A 290 -6.79 -12.47 -20.65
N SER A 291 -7.73 -12.80 -21.53
CA SER A 291 -8.26 -14.17 -21.62
C SER A 291 -7.25 -15.23 -22.13
N ASN A 292 -6.12 -14.80 -22.71
CA ASN A 292 -5.08 -15.71 -23.19
C ASN A 292 -4.30 -16.37 -22.05
N ILE A 293 -4.18 -15.70 -20.90
CA ILE A 293 -3.58 -16.25 -19.68
C ILE A 293 -4.20 -17.61 -19.36
N ARG A 294 -5.53 -17.69 -19.26
CA ARG A 294 -6.21 -18.94 -18.93
C ARG A 294 -6.04 -20.04 -19.99
N LYS A 295 -6.00 -19.66 -21.27
CA LYS A 295 -5.91 -20.63 -22.37
C LYS A 295 -4.54 -21.28 -22.43
N GLN A 296 -3.48 -20.48 -22.35
CA GLN A 296 -2.11 -20.97 -22.46
C GLN A 296 -1.63 -21.64 -21.17
N LEU A 297 -2.01 -21.11 -20.00
CA LEU A 297 -1.64 -21.70 -18.70
C LEU A 297 -2.53 -22.88 -18.29
N LYS A 298 -3.44 -23.34 -19.16
CA LYS A 298 -4.33 -24.48 -18.90
C LYS A 298 -3.57 -25.72 -18.36
N PRO A 299 -2.40 -26.12 -18.89
CA PRO A 299 -1.65 -27.27 -18.38
C PRO A 299 -1.19 -27.11 -16.93
N ILE A 300 -1.00 -25.87 -16.47
CA ILE A 300 -0.56 -25.55 -15.10
C ILE A 300 -1.78 -25.38 -14.18
N LEU A 301 -2.83 -24.69 -14.64
CA LEU A 301 -3.99 -24.36 -13.83
C LEU A 301 -4.94 -25.55 -13.59
N GLU A 302 -5.11 -26.45 -14.57
CA GLU A 302 -6.02 -27.58 -14.43
C GLU A 302 -5.62 -28.56 -13.32
N PRO A 303 -4.34 -28.98 -13.18
CA PRO A 303 -3.89 -29.79 -12.06
C PRO A 303 -4.19 -29.14 -10.70
N ILE A 304 -3.95 -27.82 -10.57
CA ILE A 304 -4.20 -27.07 -9.34
C ILE A 304 -5.70 -27.05 -9.03
N ILE A 305 -6.54 -26.72 -10.01
CA ILE A 305 -8.00 -26.71 -9.86
C ILE A 305 -8.51 -28.11 -9.49
N LYS A 306 -7.99 -29.18 -10.10
CA LYS A 306 -8.36 -30.55 -9.78
C LYS A 306 -8.06 -30.85 -8.31
N LYS A 307 -6.85 -30.52 -7.84
CA LYS A 307 -6.43 -30.75 -6.45
C LYS A 307 -7.25 -29.93 -5.44
N LEU A 308 -7.63 -28.70 -5.78
CA LEU A 308 -8.55 -27.92 -4.96
C LEU A 308 -9.96 -28.54 -4.88
N ASN A 309 -10.45 -29.18 -5.94
CA ASN A 309 -11.73 -29.88 -5.91
C ASN A 309 -11.68 -31.16 -5.07
N GLU A 310 -10.53 -31.84 -5.00
CA GLU A 310 -10.34 -33.04 -4.17
C GLU A 310 -10.45 -32.71 -2.67
N ILE A 311 -9.97 -31.54 -2.22
CA ILE A 311 -10.06 -31.08 -0.81
C ILE A 311 -11.42 -30.45 -0.47
N LYS A 312 -12.23 -30.12 -1.48
CA LYS A 312 -13.54 -29.51 -1.27
C LYS A 312 -14.55 -30.47 -0.61
N ILE A 313 -14.30 -31.77 -0.72
CA ILE A 313 -15.13 -32.88 -0.21
C ILE A 313 -14.77 -33.15 1.26
#